data_AF-A0AA42WYN7-F1
#
_entry.id   AF-A0AA42WYN7-F1
#
_cell.length_a   1.000
_cell.length_b   1.000
_cell.length_c   1.000
_cell.angle_alpha   90.00
_cell.angle_beta   90.00
_cell.angle_gamma   90.00
#
_symmetry.space_group_name_H-M   'P 1'
#
loop_
_entity.id
_entity.type
_entity.pdbx_description
1 polymer ?
#
loop_
_entity_poly.entity_id
_entity_poly.type
_entity_poly.pdbx_seq_one_letter_code
_entity_poly.pdbx_strand_id
1 'polypeptide(L)'
;MSEHLHLSNSAVFVSGSLSITALPEPVIERIDGILYRALPIWIGDARGVDRLVQRHLSDREIAAVRVYCSGEEPRHNLGGWPVRRIPTSGRKGTAAFHAAKDAAMARDAALGLVIWDGRSRGSLANIHRLAAQRRFIMIWFGPEARFITLRSDSDRDSFLEAHPCRNLVMTSA
;
A
#
# COMPACT_ATOMS: atom_id res chain seq x y z
N MET A 1 -21.32 16.55 -16.79
CA MET A 1 -20.79 15.20 -17.09
C MET A 1 -19.39 15.10 -16.48
N SER A 2 -19.12 14.84 -15.20
CA SER A 2 -19.73 14.05 -14.12
C SER A 2 -19.66 12.52 -14.21
N GLU A 3 -18.48 11.97 -14.52
CA GLU A 3 -18.15 10.56 -14.24
C GLU A 3 -16.75 10.31 -13.65
N HIS A 4 -15.86 11.31 -13.57
CA HIS A 4 -14.48 11.09 -13.11
C HIS A 4 -14.21 11.36 -11.62
N LEU A 5 -15.20 11.82 -10.85
CA LEU A 5 -15.01 12.26 -9.45
C LEU A 5 -15.42 11.23 -8.37
N HIS A 6 -15.87 10.02 -8.73
CA HIS A 6 -16.42 9.07 -7.72
C HIS A 6 -15.68 7.74 -7.55
N LEU A 7 -14.62 7.45 -8.31
CA LEU A 7 -13.81 6.23 -8.12
C LEU A 7 -12.65 6.40 -7.14
N SER A 8 -12.35 7.62 -6.68
CA SER A 8 -11.20 7.88 -5.80
C SER A 8 -11.43 7.46 -4.34
N ASN A 9 -12.68 7.37 -3.87
CA ASN A 9 -12.98 7.16 -2.45
C ASN A 9 -13.19 5.69 -2.04
N SER A 10 -12.87 4.72 -2.89
CA SER A 10 -13.00 3.27 -2.57
C SER A 10 -11.74 2.45 -2.85
N ALA A 11 -10.67 3.07 -3.32
CA ALA A 11 -9.46 2.32 -3.68
C ALA A 11 -8.74 1.74 -2.47
N VAL A 12 -8.12 0.57 -2.68
CA VAL A 12 -7.30 -0.12 -1.68
C VAL A 12 -5.83 0.15 -1.96
N PHE A 13 -5.14 0.76 -0.99
CA PHE A 13 -3.69 0.82 -0.99
C PHE A 13 -3.13 -0.53 -0.56
N VAL A 14 -2.50 -1.25 -1.50
CA VAL A 14 -1.77 -2.49 -1.20
C VAL A 14 -0.28 -2.20 -1.10
N SER A 15 0.34 -2.59 0.01
CA SER A 15 1.80 -2.52 0.18
C SER A 15 2.32 -3.69 1.01
N GLY A 16 3.64 -3.86 1.05
CA GLY A 16 4.22 -4.84 1.96
C GLY A 16 5.73 -4.91 1.96
N SER A 17 6.24 -5.97 2.58
CA SER A 17 7.66 -6.11 2.88
C SER A 17 8.47 -6.52 1.66
N LEU A 18 9.65 -5.91 1.47
CA LEU A 18 10.55 -6.28 0.36
C LEU A 18 11.11 -7.70 0.48
N SER A 19 11.16 -8.23 1.70
CA SER A 19 11.68 -9.55 2.09
C SER A 19 10.73 -10.70 1.77
N ILE A 20 9.45 -10.43 1.53
CA ILE A 20 8.46 -11.45 1.22
C ILE A 20 8.58 -11.83 -0.26
N THR A 21 8.79 -13.12 -0.52
CA THR A 21 9.06 -13.68 -1.86
C THR A 21 7.90 -14.50 -2.43
N ALA A 22 6.88 -14.80 -1.63
CA ALA A 22 5.63 -15.44 -2.04
C ALA A 22 4.46 -14.85 -1.23
N LEU A 23 3.28 -14.72 -1.85
CA LEU A 23 2.07 -14.31 -1.14
C LEU A 23 1.50 -15.52 -0.40
N PRO A 24 1.21 -15.42 0.91
CA PRO A 24 0.47 -16.47 1.61
C PRO A 24 -0.95 -16.63 1.05
N GLU A 25 -1.49 -17.85 1.07
CA GLU A 25 -2.83 -18.13 0.53
C GLU A 25 -3.92 -17.23 1.12
N PRO A 26 -3.98 -16.95 2.44
CA PRO A 26 -4.99 -16.03 2.99
C PRO A 26 -4.88 -14.60 2.46
N VAL A 27 -3.68 -14.18 2.01
CA VAL A 27 -3.47 -12.89 1.37
C VAL A 27 -4.00 -12.90 -0.06
N ILE A 28 -3.79 -13.99 -0.79
CA ILE A 28 -4.35 -14.18 -2.14
C ILE A 28 -5.88 -14.14 -2.07
N GLU A 29 -6.48 -14.96 -1.20
CA GLU A 29 -7.93 -14.96 -0.97
C GLU A 29 -8.47 -13.56 -0.62
N ARG A 30 -7.71 -12.79 0.17
CA ARG A 30 -8.10 -11.44 0.52
C ARG A 30 -8.06 -10.48 -0.66
N ILE A 31 -7.04 -10.58 -1.50
CA ILE A 31 -6.94 -9.79 -2.74
C ILE A 31 -8.10 -10.19 -3.66
N ASP A 32 -8.42 -11.46 -3.76
CA ASP A 32 -9.51 -11.96 -4.60
C ASP A 32 -10.87 -11.41 -4.14
N GLY A 33 -11.08 -11.29 -2.83
CA GLY A 33 -12.26 -10.61 -2.27
C GLY A 33 -12.32 -9.11 -2.59
N ILE A 34 -11.18 -8.43 -2.74
CA ILE A 34 -11.11 -7.01 -3.18
C ILE A 34 -11.51 -6.92 -4.65
N LEU A 35 -10.99 -7.83 -5.48
CA LEU A 35 -11.30 -7.91 -6.92
C LEU A 35 -12.77 -8.22 -7.18
N TYR A 36 -13.34 -9.17 -6.44
CA TYR A 36 -14.76 -9.53 -6.52
C TYR A 36 -15.67 -8.31 -6.24
N ARG A 37 -15.25 -7.43 -5.34
CA ARG A 37 -15.97 -6.18 -5.01
C ARG A 37 -15.68 -5.04 -5.99
N ALA A 38 -14.93 -5.29 -7.06
CA ALA A 38 -14.50 -4.32 -8.06
C ALA A 38 -13.82 -3.07 -7.46
N LEU A 39 -13.11 -3.23 -6.33
CA LEU A 39 -12.40 -2.12 -5.71
C LEU A 39 -11.08 -1.86 -6.45
N PRO A 40 -10.80 -0.61 -6.88
CA PRO A 40 -9.52 -0.29 -7.51
C PRO A 40 -8.34 -0.54 -6.57
N ILE A 41 -7.23 -1.02 -7.11
CA ILE A 41 -5.99 -1.26 -6.36
C ILE A 41 -4.96 -0.19 -6.71
N TRP A 42 -4.38 0.41 -5.68
CA TRP A 42 -3.20 1.24 -5.83
C TRP A 42 -2.01 0.59 -5.18
N ILE A 43 -0.93 0.58 -5.94
CA ILE A 43 0.23 -0.21 -5.59
C ILE A 43 1.51 0.51 -5.97
N GLY A 44 2.55 0.29 -5.18
CA GLY A 44 3.87 0.78 -5.49
C GLY A 44 4.55 -0.04 -6.58
N ASP A 45 5.71 0.46 -6.99
CA ASP A 45 6.62 -0.14 -7.95
C ASP A 45 7.76 -0.96 -7.31
N ALA A 46 7.74 -1.25 -6.00
CA ALA A 46 8.87 -1.89 -5.34
C ALA A 46 9.06 -3.37 -5.73
N ARG A 47 10.19 -3.95 -5.32
CA ARG A 47 10.35 -5.41 -5.28
C ARG A 47 9.54 -6.02 -4.11
N GLY A 48 9.55 -7.34 -3.96
CA GLY A 48 8.83 -8.03 -2.89
C GLY A 48 7.33 -7.98 -3.12
N VAL A 49 6.55 -7.71 -2.07
CA VAL A 49 5.08 -7.73 -2.10
C VAL A 49 4.49 -6.94 -3.27
N ASP A 50 4.96 -5.70 -3.51
CA ASP A 50 4.46 -4.87 -4.62
C ASP A 50 4.52 -5.64 -5.96
N ARG A 51 5.69 -6.21 -6.29
CA ARG A 51 5.88 -6.99 -7.52
C ARG A 51 5.06 -8.28 -7.54
N LEU A 52 4.91 -8.96 -6.39
CA LEU A 52 4.14 -10.20 -6.29
C LEU A 52 2.65 -9.96 -6.51
N VAL A 53 2.10 -8.91 -5.89
CA VAL A 53 0.72 -8.51 -6.10
C VAL A 53 0.52 -8.01 -7.53
N GLN A 54 1.44 -7.19 -8.07
CA GLN A 54 1.39 -6.83 -9.49
C GLN A 54 1.33 -8.09 -10.37
N ARG A 55 2.17 -9.11 -10.13
CA ARG A 55 2.10 -10.36 -10.92
C ARG A 55 0.73 -11.02 -10.81
N HIS A 56 0.23 -11.22 -9.59
CA HIS A 56 -1.10 -11.82 -9.37
C HIS A 56 -2.23 -11.12 -10.12
N LEU A 57 -2.18 -9.77 -10.16
CA LEU A 57 -3.16 -8.95 -10.86
C LEU A 57 -2.98 -8.98 -12.38
N SER A 58 -1.73 -9.01 -12.85
CA SER A 58 -1.40 -9.05 -14.28
C SER A 58 -1.79 -10.39 -14.89
N ASP A 59 -1.51 -11.51 -14.21
CA ASP A 59 -1.81 -12.87 -14.67
C ASP A 59 -3.33 -13.10 -14.82
N ARG A 60 -4.15 -12.22 -14.23
CA ARG A 60 -5.61 -12.23 -14.27
C ARG A 60 -6.19 -11.05 -15.05
N GLU A 61 -5.36 -10.31 -15.77
CA GLU A 61 -5.75 -9.20 -16.64
C GLU A 61 -6.57 -8.10 -15.94
N ILE A 62 -6.30 -7.87 -14.65
CA ILE A 62 -7.06 -6.88 -13.87
C ILE A 62 -6.70 -5.47 -14.33
N ALA A 63 -7.67 -4.74 -14.88
CA ALA A 63 -7.45 -3.38 -15.39
C ALA A 63 -7.55 -2.28 -14.32
N ALA A 64 -8.29 -2.52 -13.23
CA ALA A 64 -8.58 -1.53 -12.18
C ALA A 64 -7.40 -1.32 -11.21
N VAL A 65 -6.20 -1.07 -11.75
CA VAL A 65 -4.96 -0.88 -11.00
C VAL A 65 -4.31 0.45 -11.39
N ARG A 66 -3.68 1.12 -10.44
CA ARG A 66 -2.81 2.27 -10.69
C ARG A 66 -1.48 2.10 -9.96
N VAL A 67 -0.39 2.20 -10.69
CA VAL A 67 0.97 2.11 -10.12
C VAL A 67 1.44 3.50 -9.71
N TYR A 68 1.96 3.62 -8.49
CA TYR A 68 2.59 4.85 -8.02
C TYR A 68 4.11 4.68 -8.00
N CYS A 69 4.82 5.67 -8.54
CA CYS A 69 6.27 5.77 -8.47
C CYS A 69 6.71 7.17 -8.07
N SER A 70 7.85 7.25 -7.39
CA SER A 70 8.54 8.51 -7.16
C SER A 70 9.44 8.81 -8.34
N GLY A 71 9.44 10.05 -8.81
CA GLY A 71 10.19 10.44 -10.00
C GLY A 71 9.53 9.98 -11.30
N GLU A 72 10.34 9.89 -12.35
CA GLU A 72 9.84 9.75 -13.72
C GLU A 72 9.34 8.34 -14.06
N GLU A 73 10.03 7.28 -13.69
CA GLU A 73 9.66 5.93 -14.15
C GLU A 73 9.53 4.92 -13.00
N PRO A 74 8.52 4.02 -13.04
CA PRO A 74 8.37 2.97 -12.07
C PRO A 74 9.46 1.91 -12.27
N ARG A 75 9.96 1.35 -11.16
CA ARG A 75 10.87 0.19 -11.20
C ARG A 75 10.17 -1.07 -11.75
N HIS A 76 8.88 -1.24 -11.46
CA HIS A 76 8.06 -2.33 -11.96
C HIS A 76 6.64 -1.84 -12.29
N ASN A 77 6.14 -2.27 -13.44
CA ASN A 77 4.74 -2.16 -13.85
C ASN A 77 4.39 -3.39 -14.72
N LEU A 78 4.12 -4.53 -14.09
CA LEU A 78 4.02 -5.81 -14.79
C LEU A 78 2.80 -5.90 -15.73
N GLY A 79 1.69 -5.24 -15.38
CA GLY A 79 0.47 -5.25 -16.18
C GLY A 79 0.28 -4.03 -17.09
N GLY A 80 1.31 -3.18 -17.24
CA GLY A 80 1.22 -2.01 -18.13
C GLY A 80 0.15 -0.98 -17.71
N TRP A 81 -0.16 -0.88 -16.42
CA TRP A 81 -1.22 -0.01 -15.90
C TRP A 81 -0.86 1.48 -15.97
N PRO A 82 -1.86 2.37 -15.87
CA PRO A 82 -1.61 3.80 -15.68
C PRO A 82 -0.70 4.09 -14.48
N VAL A 83 0.27 4.98 -14.69
CA VAL A 83 1.28 5.35 -13.69
C VAL A 83 1.00 6.75 -13.14
N ARG A 84 0.91 6.86 -11.81
CA ARG A 84 0.90 8.14 -11.09
C ARG A 84 2.31 8.45 -10.59
N ARG A 85 2.96 9.38 -11.29
CA ARG A 85 4.31 9.87 -10.99
C ARG A 85 4.24 10.95 -9.93
N ILE A 86 4.97 10.78 -8.83
CA ILE A 86 5.01 11.73 -7.73
C ILE A 86 6.38 12.42 -7.71
N PRO A 87 6.42 13.76 -7.91
CA PRO A 87 7.65 14.54 -7.76
C PRO A 87 8.22 14.41 -6.35
N THR A 88 9.55 14.41 -6.23
CA THR A 88 10.22 14.36 -4.94
C THR A 88 11.59 15.02 -5.01
N SER A 89 11.96 15.71 -3.94
CA SER A 89 13.33 16.22 -3.71
C SER A 89 14.25 15.18 -3.06
N GLY A 90 13.71 14.01 -2.66
CA GLY A 90 14.51 12.94 -2.09
C GLY A 90 15.53 12.41 -3.10
N ARG A 91 16.73 12.05 -2.64
CA ARG A 91 17.73 11.43 -3.52
C ARG A 91 17.26 10.03 -3.97
N LYS A 92 17.28 9.75 -5.28
CA LYS A 92 16.88 8.46 -5.86
C LYS A 92 17.51 7.28 -5.10
N GLY A 93 16.69 6.27 -4.77
CA GLY A 93 17.11 5.08 -4.02
C GLY A 93 17.11 5.22 -2.49
N THR A 94 16.80 6.41 -1.96
CA THR A 94 16.67 6.62 -0.51
C THR A 94 15.24 6.38 -0.01
N ALA A 95 15.10 6.18 1.30
CA ALA A 95 13.78 6.10 1.94
C ALA A 95 12.95 7.38 1.70
N ALA A 96 13.58 8.56 1.75
CA ALA A 96 12.92 9.84 1.49
C ALA A 96 12.35 9.94 0.07
N PHE A 97 13.09 9.43 -0.93
CA PHE A 97 12.60 9.37 -2.30
C PHE A 97 11.34 8.51 -2.41
N HIS A 98 11.33 7.31 -1.82
CA HIS A 98 10.17 6.42 -1.87
C HIS A 98 8.99 6.87 -0.99
N ALA A 99 9.25 7.62 0.09
CA ALA A 99 8.21 8.10 0.97
C ALA A 99 7.19 9.02 0.28
N ALA A 100 7.59 9.76 -0.77
CA ALA A 100 6.72 10.68 -1.48
C ALA A 100 5.53 9.96 -2.15
N LYS A 101 5.81 8.90 -2.93
CA LYS A 101 4.76 8.08 -3.54
C LYS A 101 3.90 7.35 -2.50
N ASP A 102 4.51 6.90 -1.40
CA ASP A 102 3.81 6.16 -0.35
C ASP A 102 2.82 7.06 0.40
N ALA A 103 3.21 8.31 0.66
CA ALA A 103 2.32 9.32 1.23
C ALA A 103 1.17 9.68 0.28
N ALA A 104 1.43 9.79 -1.02
CA ALA A 104 0.37 10.01 -2.01
C ALA A 104 -0.62 8.84 -2.06
N MET A 105 -0.13 7.58 -2.12
CA MET A 105 -0.99 6.40 -2.09
C MET A 105 -1.87 6.36 -0.83
N ALA A 106 -1.30 6.62 0.35
CA ALA A 106 -2.05 6.61 1.60
C ALA A 106 -3.11 7.73 1.68
N ARG A 107 -2.80 8.92 1.15
CA ARG A 107 -3.73 10.05 1.11
C ARG A 107 -4.91 9.76 0.22
N ASP A 108 -4.61 9.30 -0.99
CA ASP A 108 -5.63 9.15 -2.00
C ASP A 108 -6.61 7.99 -1.59
N ALA A 109 -6.16 6.98 -0.81
CA ALA A 109 -6.82 5.67 -0.72
C ALA A 109 -7.88 5.64 0.38
N ALA A 110 -8.90 4.79 0.19
CA ALA A 110 -9.98 4.65 1.17
C ALA A 110 -9.60 3.73 2.33
N LEU A 111 -8.84 2.68 2.04
CA LEU A 111 -8.40 1.68 3.00
C LEU A 111 -7.04 1.09 2.60
N GLY A 112 -6.37 0.43 3.55
CA GLY A 112 -5.08 -0.21 3.31
C GLY A 112 -5.09 -1.72 3.56
N LEU A 113 -4.39 -2.46 2.70
CA LEU A 113 -3.95 -3.82 2.94
C LEU A 113 -2.41 -3.83 3.00
N VAL A 114 -1.85 -4.15 4.16
CA VAL A 114 -0.39 -4.17 4.36
C VAL A 114 0.08 -5.58 4.68
N ILE A 115 0.94 -6.15 3.84
CA ILE A 115 1.52 -7.49 4.02
C ILE A 115 2.88 -7.34 4.70
N TRP A 116 2.93 -7.62 6.01
CA TRP A 116 4.05 -7.24 6.86
C TRP A 116 4.67 -8.43 7.60
N ASP A 117 6.00 -8.53 7.54
CA ASP A 117 6.76 -9.59 8.21
C ASP A 117 7.26 -9.21 9.61
N GLY A 118 6.80 -8.07 10.15
CA GLY A 118 7.28 -7.52 11.43
C GLY A 118 8.62 -6.79 11.36
N ARG A 119 9.33 -6.82 10.22
CA ARG A 119 10.70 -6.28 10.09
C ARG A 119 10.78 -5.07 9.17
N SER A 120 9.96 -5.03 8.13
CA SER A 120 10.00 -3.95 7.13
C SER A 120 9.60 -2.60 7.74
N ARG A 121 10.58 -1.71 7.93
CA ARG A 121 10.35 -0.32 8.36
C ARG A 121 9.46 0.47 7.40
N GLY A 122 9.58 0.21 6.09
CA GLY A 122 8.75 0.88 5.08
C GLY A 122 7.28 0.47 5.15
N SER A 123 7.01 -0.80 5.41
CA SER A 123 5.64 -1.30 5.58
C SER A 123 5.02 -0.79 6.89
N LEU A 124 5.80 -0.77 7.98
CA LEU A 124 5.37 -0.11 9.22
C LEU A 124 5.09 1.39 9.00
N ALA A 125 5.95 2.08 8.26
CA ALA A 125 5.72 3.48 7.89
C ALA A 125 4.42 3.66 7.08
N ASN A 126 4.06 2.73 6.19
CA ASN A 126 2.78 2.78 5.48
C ASN A 126 1.58 2.56 6.39
N ILE A 127 1.68 1.68 7.38
CA ILE A 127 0.64 1.50 8.41
C ILE A 127 0.44 2.82 9.17
N HIS A 128 1.53 3.47 9.61
CA HIS A 128 1.48 4.78 10.27
C HIS A 128 0.84 5.87 9.38
N ARG A 129 1.19 5.94 8.09
CA ARG A 129 0.60 6.90 7.15
C ARG A 129 -0.91 6.70 6.97
N LEU A 130 -1.34 5.44 6.80
CA LEU A 130 -2.75 5.10 6.70
C LEU A 130 -3.50 5.43 8.00
N ALA A 131 -2.87 5.20 9.16
CA ALA A 131 -3.46 5.46 10.47
C ALA A 131 -3.63 6.96 10.71
N ALA A 132 -2.65 7.78 10.33
CA ALA A 132 -2.74 9.24 10.38
C ALA A 132 -3.89 9.81 9.53
N GLN A 133 -4.25 9.11 8.45
CA GLN A 133 -5.40 9.43 7.59
C GLN A 133 -6.71 8.80 8.08
N ARG A 134 -6.73 8.20 9.29
CA ARG A 134 -7.86 7.49 9.91
C ARG A 134 -8.49 6.42 9.01
N ARG A 135 -7.69 5.81 8.13
CA ARG A 135 -8.17 4.77 7.22
C ARG A 135 -8.43 3.46 7.96
N PHE A 136 -9.33 2.64 7.42
CA PHE A 136 -9.39 1.23 7.78
C PHE A 136 -8.12 0.54 7.27
N ILE A 137 -7.48 -0.25 8.13
CA ILE A 137 -6.23 -0.94 7.79
C ILE A 137 -6.39 -2.41 8.12
N MET A 138 -6.05 -3.25 7.16
CA MET A 138 -5.90 -4.68 7.35
C MET A 138 -4.45 -5.05 7.14
N ILE A 139 -3.87 -5.73 8.12
CA ILE A 139 -2.47 -6.09 8.14
C ILE A 139 -2.40 -7.60 8.14
N TRP A 140 -1.81 -8.20 7.11
CA TRP A 140 -1.34 -9.57 7.24
C TRP A 140 -0.05 -9.53 8.04
N PHE A 141 -0.07 -10.09 9.25
CA PHE A 141 1.08 -10.13 10.14
C PHE A 141 1.75 -11.50 10.06
N GLY A 142 2.84 -11.57 9.28
CA GLY A 142 3.58 -12.78 8.99
C GLY A 142 4.02 -13.58 10.22
N PRO A 143 4.56 -12.96 11.29
CA PRO A 143 5.00 -13.69 12.48
C PRO A 143 3.92 -14.53 13.16
N GLU A 144 2.66 -14.12 13.06
CA GLU A 144 1.52 -14.81 13.67
C GLU A 144 0.59 -15.46 12.63
N ALA A 145 0.94 -15.38 11.35
CA ALA A 145 0.16 -15.89 10.23
C ALA A 145 -1.34 -15.54 10.30
N ARG A 146 -1.66 -14.29 10.67
CA ARG A 146 -3.04 -13.82 10.82
C ARG A 146 -3.24 -12.39 10.34
N PHE A 147 -4.51 -12.02 10.16
CA PHE A 147 -4.90 -10.64 9.93
C PHE A 147 -5.08 -9.88 11.25
N ILE A 148 -4.57 -8.65 11.29
CA ILE A 148 -4.87 -7.63 12.29
C ILE A 148 -5.68 -6.54 11.59
N THR A 149 -6.78 -6.09 12.20
CA THR A 149 -7.62 -5.03 11.64
C THR A 149 -7.61 -3.80 12.53
N LEU A 150 -7.29 -2.64 11.96
CA LEU A 150 -7.35 -1.34 12.63
C LEU A 150 -8.54 -0.57 12.06
N ARG A 151 -9.66 -0.57 12.79
CA ARG A 151 -10.94 0.02 12.32
C ARG A 151 -11.28 1.33 13.02
N SER A 152 -10.94 1.44 14.30
CA SER A 152 -11.18 2.62 15.14
C SER A 152 -9.88 3.38 15.46
N ASP A 153 -10.02 4.60 16.00
CA ASP A 153 -8.87 5.37 16.49
C ASP A 153 -8.16 4.59 17.62
N SER A 154 -8.91 3.94 18.51
CA SER A 154 -8.34 3.09 19.57
C SER A 154 -7.49 1.93 19.03
N ASP A 155 -7.97 1.21 18.01
CA ASP A 155 -7.20 0.11 17.41
C ASP A 155 -5.89 0.62 16.81
N ARG A 156 -5.97 1.78 16.11
CA ARG A 156 -4.80 2.43 15.53
C ARG A 156 -3.82 2.81 16.63
N ASP A 157 -4.26 3.56 17.64
CA ASP A 157 -3.40 4.05 18.71
C ASP A 157 -2.70 2.90 19.45
N SER A 158 -3.44 1.86 19.85
CA SER A 158 -2.87 0.67 20.50
C SER A 158 -1.85 -0.04 19.61
N PHE A 159 -2.13 -0.16 18.30
CA PHE A 159 -1.19 -0.79 17.38
C PHE A 159 0.08 0.04 17.19
N LEU A 160 -0.05 1.37 17.05
CA LEU A 160 1.08 2.27 16.83
C LEU A 160 1.96 2.40 18.08
N GLU A 161 1.36 2.35 19.29
CA GLU A 161 2.09 2.30 20.56
C GLU A 161 2.93 1.02 20.67
N ALA A 162 2.34 -0.13 20.34
CA ALA A 162 3.06 -1.41 20.31
C ALA A 162 4.13 -1.49 19.20
N HIS A 163 3.98 -0.71 18.13
CA HIS A 163 4.86 -0.72 16.95
C HIS A 163 5.33 0.69 16.56
N PRO A 164 6.19 1.33 17.37
CA PRO A 164 6.59 2.72 17.15
C PRO A 164 7.45 2.88 15.89
N CYS A 165 7.15 3.89 15.08
CA CYS A 165 7.93 4.25 13.89
C CYS A 165 8.76 5.51 14.14
N ARG A 166 10.05 5.36 14.44
CA ARG A 166 10.92 6.46 14.91
C ARG A 166 11.32 7.50 13.83
N ASN A 167 11.03 7.25 12.55
CA ASN A 167 11.56 8.06 11.44
C ASN A 167 10.48 8.56 10.47
N LEU A 168 9.21 8.65 10.90
CA LEU A 168 8.17 9.25 10.06
C LEU A 168 8.24 10.77 10.20
N VAL A 169 8.71 11.47 9.16
CA VAL A 169 8.44 12.90 9.02
C VAL A 169 6.96 13.02 8.68
N MET A 170 6.13 13.29 9.67
CA MET A 170 4.75 13.72 9.46
C MET A 170 4.80 15.10 8.82
N THR A 171 4.72 15.17 7.48
CA THR A 171 4.38 16.43 6.83
C THR A 171 2.92 16.73 7.15
N SER A 172 2.69 17.61 8.13
CA SER A 172 1.43 18.31 8.28
C SER A 172 1.12 19.05 6.98
N ALA A 173 -0.11 18.90 6.51
CA ALA A 173 -0.65 19.76 5.46
C ALA A 173 -0.74 21.22 5.95
#